data_AF-A0A7Z0NCI9-F1
#
_entry.id   AF-A0A7Z0NCI9-F1
#
_cell.length_a   1.000
_cell.length_b   1.000
_cell.length_c   1.000
_cell.angle_alpha   90.00
_cell.angle_beta   90.00
_cell.angle_gamma   90.00
#
_symmetry.space_group_name_H-M   'P 1'
#
loop_
_entity.id
_entity.type
_entity.pdbx_description
1 polymer ?
#
loop_
_entity_poly.entity_id
_entity_poly.type
_entity_poly.pdbx_seq_one_letter_code
_entity_poly.pdbx_strand_id
1 'polypeptide(L)'
;MNNSQKNQVQTQIDNYFQIDMTSLISAAFPNVDENQVAIGEYTPKEFLSLANKVFNQFREELKGIYFKALPFQYQFHNEYGGADLNTDLSNFNAYVTSKRFPNAVAHLNRLVHYQAVNGFWEKSKRKYFRHSEEAVNSEKERIELVSKQLEKSAASLQDLLDDIESAKADLETFKEAKRKELSEIESLLAASRSHNNEILELHSSATSLSEKINSLNDASELKINETDELYKESRLELKNVREALESQASVVDTQNKEYINLKNKFEKMLSLVEGKTDYFAERNEYLDDLIGREVGASLFETFKQRKGELGSSISFWKWSVPVTAIATITWIFFLFGNGDLANLQWQVIFINSLKALPAIGLLLFAISQYTKERNFQEEYAFKSAVALTINSYADQLVGEDNKDKLIMESVSEIYKTPISKKYSKDKETKSLVGAAK
;
A
#
# COMPACT_ATOMS: atom_id res chain seq x y z
N MET A 1 20.60 -46.51 -131.57
CA MET A 1 21.17 -47.11 -130.34
C MET A 1 21.56 -48.58 -130.56
N ASN A 2 22.68 -49.05 -129.99
CA ASN A 2 23.11 -50.47 -130.05
C ASN A 2 22.49 -51.32 -128.90
N ASN A 3 22.67 -52.64 -128.91
CA ASN A 3 22.08 -53.52 -127.89
C ASN A 3 22.62 -53.28 -126.46
N SER A 4 23.89 -52.88 -126.31
CA SER A 4 24.46 -52.57 -124.99
C SER A 4 23.84 -51.30 -124.40
N GLN A 5 23.72 -50.26 -125.22
CA GLN A 5 23.04 -49.01 -124.86
C GLN A 5 21.55 -49.24 -124.57
N LYS A 6 20.87 -50.10 -125.34
CA LYS A 6 19.49 -50.51 -125.06
C LYS A 6 19.36 -51.09 -123.65
N ASN A 7 20.26 -51.99 -123.26
CA ASN A 7 20.22 -52.62 -121.94
C ASN A 7 20.43 -51.58 -120.82
N GLN A 8 21.32 -50.61 -121.01
CA GLN A 8 21.52 -49.52 -120.03
C GLN A 8 20.24 -48.70 -119.82
N VAL A 9 19.60 -48.29 -120.92
CA VAL A 9 18.34 -47.54 -120.88
C VAL A 9 17.23 -48.39 -120.24
N GLN A 10 17.13 -49.68 -120.60
CA GLN A 10 16.18 -50.62 -120.02
C GLN A 10 16.34 -50.75 -118.50
N THR A 11 17.58 -50.86 -118.00
CA THR A 11 17.87 -50.91 -116.56
C THR A 11 17.35 -49.67 -115.84
N GLN A 12 17.55 -48.46 -116.40
CA GLN A 12 17.03 -47.24 -115.76
C GLN A 12 15.50 -47.17 -115.77
N ILE A 13 14.85 -47.69 -116.80
CA ILE A 13 13.39 -47.76 -116.87
C ILE A 13 12.85 -48.76 -115.85
N ASP A 14 13.47 -49.93 -115.74
CA ASP A 14 13.06 -50.94 -114.77
C ASP A 14 13.26 -50.44 -113.33
N ASN A 15 14.36 -49.71 -113.07
CA ASN A 15 14.60 -49.04 -111.78
C ASN A 15 13.49 -48.04 -111.43
N TYR A 16 12.98 -47.27 -112.39
CA TYR A 16 11.88 -46.33 -112.16
C TYR A 16 10.63 -47.05 -111.64
N PHE A 17 10.26 -48.18 -112.24
CA PHE A 17 9.07 -48.95 -111.82
C PHE A 17 9.22 -49.66 -110.47
N GLN A 18 10.43 -49.73 -109.92
CA GLN A 18 10.67 -50.21 -108.55
C GLN A 18 10.52 -49.09 -107.50
N ILE A 19 10.49 -47.82 -107.91
CA ILE A 19 10.33 -46.67 -107.02
C ILE A 19 8.84 -46.46 -106.73
N ASP A 20 8.44 -46.46 -105.45
CA ASP A 20 7.11 -46.01 -105.03
C ASP A 20 7.04 -44.48 -105.08
N MET A 21 6.86 -43.96 -106.31
CA MET A 21 6.74 -42.54 -106.61
C MET A 21 5.64 -41.87 -105.78
N THR A 22 4.50 -42.53 -105.63
CA THR A 22 3.33 -42.02 -104.91
C THR A 22 3.65 -41.78 -103.45
N SER A 23 4.31 -42.73 -102.79
CA SER A 23 4.74 -42.59 -101.39
C SER A 23 5.79 -41.50 -101.21
N LEU A 24 6.79 -41.43 -102.10
CA LEU A 24 7.84 -40.41 -102.00
C LEU A 24 7.30 -38.99 -102.19
N ILE A 25 6.38 -38.79 -103.14
CA ILE A 25 5.72 -37.49 -103.36
C ILE A 25 4.84 -37.14 -102.16
N SER A 26 4.01 -38.07 -101.66
CA SER A 26 3.17 -37.86 -100.46
C SER A 26 4.00 -37.53 -99.22
N ALA A 27 5.19 -38.13 -99.10
CA ALA A 27 6.09 -37.88 -97.98
C ALA A 27 6.73 -36.48 -98.04
N ALA A 28 7.14 -36.03 -99.23
CA ALA A 28 7.78 -34.73 -99.43
C ALA A 28 6.79 -33.56 -99.44
N PHE A 29 5.54 -33.80 -99.85
CA PHE A 29 4.49 -32.79 -99.96
C PHE A 29 3.20 -33.24 -99.25
N PRO A 30 3.20 -33.32 -97.91
CA PRO A 30 2.08 -33.90 -97.15
C PRO A 30 0.82 -33.03 -97.12
N ASN A 31 0.96 -31.69 -97.22
CA ASN A 31 -0.13 -30.72 -97.02
C ASN A 31 -0.34 -29.80 -98.25
N VAL A 32 0.05 -30.26 -99.44
CA VAL A 32 -0.08 -29.49 -100.68
C VAL A 32 -1.36 -29.93 -101.37
N ASP A 33 -2.22 -28.96 -101.71
CA ASP A 33 -3.45 -29.21 -102.48
C ASP A 33 -3.10 -29.80 -103.85
N GLU A 34 -3.94 -30.71 -104.37
CA GLU A 34 -3.69 -31.45 -105.62
C GLU A 34 -3.43 -30.55 -106.83
N ASN A 35 -3.99 -29.34 -106.81
CA ASN A 35 -3.89 -28.34 -107.87
C ASN A 35 -2.82 -27.27 -107.61
N GLN A 36 -2.11 -27.35 -106.48
CA GLN A 36 -1.06 -26.39 -106.14
C GLN A 36 0.26 -26.80 -106.79
N VAL A 37 0.82 -25.87 -107.57
CA VAL A 37 2.15 -26.06 -108.19
C VAL A 37 3.21 -26.06 -107.09
N ALA A 38 3.92 -27.18 -106.94
CA ALA A 38 4.89 -27.41 -105.87
C ALA A 38 6.19 -28.08 -106.34
N ILE A 39 6.23 -28.62 -107.56
CA ILE A 39 7.40 -29.28 -108.14
C ILE A 39 7.80 -28.53 -109.41
N GLY A 40 8.57 -27.45 -109.22
CA GLY A 40 8.93 -26.55 -110.33
C GLY A 40 7.70 -25.88 -110.92
N GLU A 41 7.31 -26.29 -112.13
CA GLU A 41 6.14 -25.79 -112.85
C GLU A 41 4.93 -26.75 -112.78
N TYR A 42 5.11 -27.91 -112.13
CA TYR A 42 4.10 -28.95 -112.06
C TYR A 42 3.45 -29.03 -110.68
N THR A 43 2.16 -29.34 -110.67
CA THR A 43 1.51 -29.93 -109.50
C THR A 43 2.10 -31.31 -109.22
N PRO A 44 2.07 -31.81 -107.96
CA PRO A 44 2.47 -33.18 -107.65
C PRO A 44 1.78 -34.24 -108.52
N LYS A 45 0.51 -34.00 -108.88
CA LYS A 45 -0.28 -34.83 -109.80
C LYS A 45 0.30 -34.82 -111.21
N GLU A 46 0.50 -33.63 -111.79
CA GLU A 46 1.03 -33.49 -113.16
C GLU A 46 2.43 -34.09 -113.27
N PHE A 47 3.28 -33.87 -112.26
CA PHE A 47 4.62 -34.43 -112.24
C PHE A 47 4.60 -35.96 -112.23
N LEU A 48 3.78 -36.58 -111.38
CA LEU A 48 3.63 -38.04 -111.31
C LEU A 48 3.11 -38.63 -112.62
N SER A 49 2.02 -38.05 -113.15
CA SER A 49 1.38 -38.49 -114.40
C SER A 49 2.35 -38.37 -115.59
N LEU A 50 3.07 -37.26 -115.68
CA LEU A 50 4.04 -37.00 -116.75
C LEU A 50 5.24 -37.95 -116.68
N ALA A 51 5.78 -38.18 -115.48
CA ALA A 51 6.86 -39.15 -115.26
C ALA A 51 6.41 -40.57 -115.64
N ASN A 52 5.26 -41.03 -115.14
CA ASN A 52 4.71 -42.35 -115.47
C ASN A 52 4.50 -42.50 -116.98
N LYS A 53 4.00 -41.47 -117.65
CA LYS A 53 3.85 -41.47 -119.10
C LYS A 53 5.19 -41.63 -119.82
N VAL A 54 6.20 -40.83 -119.48
CA VAL A 54 7.53 -40.88 -120.10
C VAL A 54 8.12 -42.28 -119.99
N PHE A 55 8.15 -42.85 -118.78
CA PHE A 55 8.77 -44.15 -118.55
C PHE A 55 7.99 -45.31 -119.18
N ASN A 56 6.65 -45.26 -119.18
CA ASN A 56 5.82 -46.25 -119.89
C ASN A 56 6.06 -46.22 -121.41
N GLN A 57 6.17 -45.03 -122.02
CA GLN A 57 6.43 -44.91 -123.45
C GLN A 57 7.80 -45.45 -123.84
N PHE A 58 8.83 -45.17 -123.04
CA PHE A 58 10.15 -45.77 -123.25
C PHE A 58 10.10 -47.29 -123.13
N ARG A 59 9.40 -47.83 -122.12
CA ARG A 59 9.27 -49.28 -121.91
C ARG A 59 8.66 -49.98 -123.12
N GLU A 60 7.67 -49.37 -123.78
CA GLU A 60 7.04 -49.94 -124.98
C GLU A 60 7.91 -49.77 -126.24
N GLU A 61 8.52 -48.61 -126.47
CA GLU A 61 9.33 -48.38 -127.68
C GLU A 61 10.60 -49.23 -127.71
N LEU A 62 11.16 -49.59 -126.54
CA LEU A 62 12.30 -50.51 -126.45
C LEU A 62 11.95 -51.96 -126.79
N LYS A 63 10.68 -52.36 -126.75
CA LYS A 63 10.24 -53.70 -127.21
C LYS A 63 10.22 -53.82 -128.73
N GLY A 64 10.02 -52.70 -129.44
CA GLY A 64 9.95 -52.64 -130.89
C GLY A 64 11.31 -52.77 -131.58
N ILE A 65 11.32 -52.71 -132.92
CA ILE A 65 12.57 -52.70 -133.73
C ILE A 65 13.14 -51.26 -133.84
N TYR A 66 12.32 -50.26 -133.57
CA TYR A 66 12.62 -48.84 -133.78
C TYR A 66 13.68 -48.26 -132.82
N PHE A 67 13.98 -48.93 -131.69
CA PHE A 67 15.03 -48.48 -130.77
C PHE A 67 16.41 -48.30 -131.44
N LYS A 68 16.66 -49.02 -132.54
CA LYS A 68 17.91 -48.89 -133.31
C LYS A 68 18.07 -47.48 -133.90
N ALA A 69 16.96 -46.83 -134.26
CA ALA A 69 16.93 -45.48 -134.82
C ALA A 69 16.97 -44.38 -133.75
N LEU A 70 16.76 -44.72 -132.48
CA LEU A 70 16.78 -43.75 -131.39
C LEU A 70 18.23 -43.30 -131.08
N PRO A 71 18.50 -41.98 -131.00
CA PRO A 71 19.81 -41.46 -130.65
C PRO A 71 20.09 -41.68 -129.17
N PHE A 72 21.23 -42.28 -128.84
CA PHE A 72 21.65 -42.46 -127.44
C PHE A 72 22.14 -41.14 -126.84
N GLN A 73 22.98 -40.43 -127.60
CA GLN A 73 23.41 -39.06 -127.32
C GLN A 73 22.64 -38.08 -128.20
N TYR A 74 22.27 -36.93 -127.65
CA TYR A 74 21.51 -35.90 -128.37
C TYR A 74 21.93 -34.49 -127.97
N GLN A 75 21.70 -33.54 -128.88
CA GLN A 75 21.91 -32.12 -128.68
C GLN A 75 20.75 -31.36 -129.36
N PHE A 76 19.87 -30.76 -128.55
CA PHE A 76 18.63 -30.15 -129.05
C PHE A 76 18.78 -28.71 -129.51
N HIS A 77 19.94 -28.08 -129.28
CA HIS A 77 20.23 -26.68 -129.65
C HIS A 77 19.16 -25.68 -129.17
N ASN A 78 18.52 -25.99 -128.04
CA ASN A 78 17.51 -25.18 -127.36
C ASN A 78 17.78 -25.17 -125.85
N GLU A 79 16.84 -24.64 -125.06
CA GLU A 79 16.90 -24.55 -123.59
C GLU A 79 17.08 -25.89 -122.86
N TYR A 80 16.76 -27.02 -123.52
CA TYR A 80 16.98 -28.35 -122.94
C TYR A 80 18.42 -28.87 -123.10
N GLY A 81 19.23 -28.24 -123.97
CA GLY A 81 20.64 -28.59 -124.17
C GLY A 81 20.88 -29.99 -124.75
N GLY A 82 21.98 -30.60 -124.34
CA GLY A 82 22.42 -31.91 -124.83
C GLY A 82 22.87 -32.80 -123.69
N ALA A 83 22.69 -34.10 -123.89
CA ALA A 83 22.95 -35.11 -122.88
C ALA A 83 23.00 -36.52 -123.49
N ASP A 84 23.19 -37.49 -122.60
CA ASP A 84 23.04 -38.91 -122.86
C ASP A 84 21.75 -39.44 -122.22
N LEU A 85 21.01 -40.28 -122.96
CA LEU A 85 19.72 -40.83 -122.54
C LEU A 85 19.83 -41.62 -121.23
N ASN A 86 20.91 -42.39 -121.05
CA ASN A 86 21.12 -43.14 -119.81
C ASN A 86 21.42 -42.19 -118.64
N THR A 87 22.19 -41.13 -118.85
CA THR A 87 22.47 -40.12 -117.82
C THR A 87 21.21 -39.37 -117.37
N ASP A 88 20.34 -38.96 -118.29
CA ASP A 88 19.10 -38.26 -117.90
C ASP A 88 18.11 -39.15 -117.16
N LEU A 89 17.93 -40.41 -117.60
CA LEU A 89 17.11 -41.39 -116.88
C LEU A 89 17.68 -41.72 -115.49
N SER A 90 18.99 -41.91 -115.40
CA SER A 90 19.66 -42.19 -114.12
C SER A 90 19.57 -41.01 -113.16
N ASN A 91 19.80 -39.78 -113.63
CA ASN A 91 19.69 -38.57 -112.82
C ASN A 91 18.25 -38.33 -112.35
N PHE A 92 17.26 -38.54 -113.23
CA PHE A 92 15.86 -38.47 -112.84
C PHE A 92 15.55 -39.43 -111.67
N ASN A 93 15.91 -40.70 -111.81
CA ASN A 93 15.72 -41.71 -110.76
C ASN A 93 16.43 -41.33 -109.45
N ALA A 94 17.66 -40.83 -109.52
CA ALA A 94 18.43 -40.41 -108.36
C ALA A 94 17.80 -39.21 -107.63
N TYR A 95 17.34 -38.19 -108.37
CA TYR A 95 16.72 -37.01 -107.78
C TYR A 95 15.36 -37.30 -107.15
N VAL A 96 14.57 -38.16 -107.77
CA VAL A 96 13.30 -38.63 -107.17
C VAL A 96 13.57 -39.43 -105.90
N THR A 97 14.48 -40.41 -105.93
CA THR A 97 14.78 -41.27 -104.79
C THR A 97 15.29 -40.46 -103.59
N SER A 98 16.08 -39.41 -103.86
CA SER A 98 16.57 -38.48 -102.83
C SER A 98 15.57 -37.39 -102.43
N LYS A 99 14.31 -37.46 -102.89
CA LYS A 99 13.22 -36.49 -102.63
C LYS A 99 13.52 -35.07 -103.11
N ARG A 100 14.46 -34.91 -104.06
CA ARG A 100 14.83 -33.63 -104.67
C ARG A 100 14.04 -33.41 -105.97
N PHE A 101 12.72 -33.41 -105.86
CA PHE A 101 11.80 -33.33 -106.99
C PHE A 101 12.02 -32.12 -107.92
N PRO A 102 12.31 -30.90 -107.44
CA PRO A 102 12.58 -29.76 -108.34
C PRO A 102 13.78 -29.98 -109.26
N ASN A 103 14.81 -30.71 -108.81
CA ASN A 103 15.98 -31.04 -109.63
C ASN A 103 15.66 -32.09 -110.69
N ALA A 104 14.64 -32.94 -110.47
CA ALA A 104 14.21 -33.95 -111.44
C ALA A 104 13.44 -33.33 -112.62
N VAL A 105 12.82 -32.16 -112.45
CA VAL A 105 12.01 -31.47 -113.49
C VAL A 105 12.80 -31.23 -114.77
N ALA A 106 14.04 -30.75 -114.66
CA ALA A 106 14.87 -30.48 -115.84
C ALA A 106 15.12 -31.74 -116.68
N HIS A 107 15.37 -32.88 -116.01
CA HIS A 107 15.56 -34.17 -116.68
C HIS A 107 14.25 -34.70 -117.25
N LEU A 108 13.12 -34.55 -116.52
CA LEU A 108 11.80 -34.93 -117.01
C LEU A 108 11.43 -34.17 -118.29
N ASN A 109 11.57 -32.85 -118.30
CA ASN A 109 11.23 -32.02 -119.45
C ASN A 109 12.09 -32.35 -120.68
N ARG A 110 13.38 -32.62 -120.46
CA ARG A 110 14.29 -33.05 -121.52
C ARG A 110 13.91 -34.43 -122.07
N LEU A 111 13.50 -35.38 -121.22
CA LEU A 111 13.00 -36.68 -121.65
C LEU A 111 11.69 -36.55 -122.44
N VAL A 112 10.75 -35.72 -122.00
CA VAL A 112 9.52 -35.40 -122.75
C VAL A 112 9.86 -34.85 -124.14
N HIS A 113 10.77 -33.87 -124.21
CA HIS A 113 11.22 -33.28 -125.46
C HIS A 113 11.90 -34.33 -126.37
N TYR A 114 12.73 -35.21 -125.80
CA TYR A 114 13.34 -36.32 -126.53
C TYR A 114 12.28 -37.21 -127.19
N GLN A 115 11.23 -37.58 -126.46
CA GLN A 115 10.15 -38.43 -126.99
C GLN A 115 9.34 -37.71 -128.07
N ALA A 116 9.16 -36.40 -127.93
CA ALA A 116 8.44 -35.56 -128.90
C ALA A 116 9.21 -35.44 -130.22
N VAL A 117 10.49 -35.10 -130.19
CA VAL A 117 11.36 -34.97 -131.38
C VAL A 117 11.49 -36.30 -132.12
N ASN A 118 11.58 -37.41 -131.39
CA ASN A 118 11.69 -38.75 -131.98
C ASN A 118 10.33 -39.37 -132.38
N GLY A 119 9.24 -38.62 -132.23
CA GLY A 119 7.94 -38.95 -132.82
C GLY A 119 7.17 -40.07 -132.12
N PHE A 120 7.48 -40.38 -130.86
CA PHE A 120 6.76 -41.42 -130.10
C PHE A 120 6.01 -40.90 -128.86
N TRP A 121 6.15 -39.62 -128.53
CA TRP A 121 5.33 -38.96 -127.49
C TRP A 121 3.82 -39.09 -127.72
N GLU A 122 3.38 -39.00 -128.98
CA GLU A 122 1.96 -39.01 -129.38
C GLU A 122 1.51 -40.36 -129.96
N LYS A 123 2.40 -41.37 -130.06
CA LYS A 123 2.03 -42.71 -130.54
C LYS A 123 1.06 -43.41 -129.59
N SER A 124 1.09 -43.09 -128.29
CA SER A 124 0.14 -43.65 -127.32
C SER A 124 -1.31 -43.35 -127.68
N LYS A 125 -1.60 -42.16 -128.24
CA LYS A 125 -2.95 -41.75 -128.66
C LYS A 125 -3.48 -42.49 -129.89
N ARG A 126 -2.63 -43.10 -130.72
CA ARG A 126 -3.04 -43.67 -132.03
C ARG A 126 -3.01 -45.20 -132.13
N LYS A 127 -2.32 -45.93 -131.24
CA LYS A 127 -2.21 -47.39 -131.38
C LYS A 127 -2.10 -48.24 -130.12
N TYR A 128 -1.72 -47.67 -128.96
CA TYR A 128 -1.28 -48.50 -127.82
C TYR A 128 -2.03 -48.26 -126.50
N PHE A 129 -2.68 -47.11 -126.30
CA PHE A 129 -3.56 -46.90 -125.15
C PHE A 129 -4.88 -46.32 -125.67
N ARG A 130 -6.00 -47.03 -125.47
CA ARG A 130 -7.30 -46.38 -125.67
C ARG A 130 -7.34 -45.21 -124.70
N HIS A 131 -7.69 -44.01 -125.15
CA HIS A 131 -7.70 -42.79 -124.34
C HIS A 131 -8.37 -42.96 -122.96
N SER A 132 -9.33 -43.89 -122.86
CA SER A 132 -9.97 -44.30 -121.60
C SER A 132 -9.05 -44.96 -120.58
N GLU A 133 -8.05 -45.75 -120.99
CA GLU A 133 -7.18 -46.52 -120.09
C GLU A 133 -6.08 -45.65 -119.46
N GLU A 134 -5.49 -44.71 -120.23
CA GLU A 134 -4.52 -43.72 -119.72
C GLU A 134 -5.20 -42.78 -118.70
N ALA A 135 -6.43 -42.35 -118.98
CA ALA A 135 -7.22 -41.52 -118.05
C ALA A 135 -7.58 -42.27 -116.76
N VAL A 136 -7.99 -43.54 -116.86
CA VAL A 136 -8.32 -44.37 -115.68
C VAL A 136 -7.09 -44.62 -114.81
N ASN A 137 -5.92 -44.88 -115.41
CA ASN A 137 -4.71 -45.11 -114.63
C ASN A 137 -4.21 -43.82 -113.95
N SER A 138 -4.30 -42.67 -114.62
CA SER A 138 -3.98 -41.38 -114.03
C SER A 138 -4.89 -41.01 -112.85
N GLU A 139 -6.19 -41.31 -112.93
CA GLU A 139 -7.10 -41.06 -111.80
C GLU A 139 -6.89 -42.08 -110.66
N LYS A 140 -6.49 -43.32 -110.95
CA LYS A 140 -6.10 -44.29 -109.91
C LYS A 140 -4.89 -43.80 -109.12
N GLU A 141 -3.85 -43.32 -109.80
CA GLU A 141 -2.63 -42.76 -109.17
C GLU A 141 -2.96 -41.53 -108.30
N ARG A 142 -3.88 -40.70 -108.77
CA ARG A 142 -4.39 -39.54 -108.00
C ARG A 142 -5.11 -39.97 -106.73
N ILE A 143 -6.05 -40.92 -106.84
CA ILE A 143 -6.78 -41.43 -105.67
C ILE A 143 -5.82 -42.01 -104.64
N GLU A 144 -4.79 -42.75 -105.08
CA GLU A 144 -3.78 -43.31 -104.18
C GLU A 144 -2.95 -42.22 -103.49
N LEU A 145 -2.51 -41.19 -104.22
CA LEU A 145 -1.77 -40.05 -103.66
C LEU A 145 -2.57 -39.35 -102.57
N VAL A 146 -3.83 -39.03 -102.87
CA VAL A 146 -4.74 -38.32 -101.97
C VAL A 146 -5.05 -39.17 -100.74
N SER A 147 -5.26 -40.47 -100.91
CA SER A 147 -5.48 -41.40 -99.79
C SER A 147 -4.30 -41.38 -98.82
N LYS A 148 -3.05 -41.45 -99.33
CA LYS A 148 -1.84 -41.42 -98.49
C LYS A 148 -1.66 -40.06 -97.80
N GLN A 149 -1.96 -38.95 -98.48
CA GLN A 149 -1.94 -37.62 -97.87
C GLN A 149 -3.00 -37.49 -96.77
N LEU A 150 -4.22 -37.99 -96.99
CA LEU A 150 -5.31 -37.95 -96.03
C LEU A 150 -5.00 -38.76 -94.77
N GLU A 151 -4.47 -39.98 -94.93
CA GLU A 151 -4.03 -40.82 -93.80
C GLU A 151 -2.97 -40.11 -92.94
N LYS A 152 -1.99 -39.47 -93.59
CA LYS A 152 -0.94 -38.74 -92.88
C LYS A 152 -1.49 -37.50 -92.16
N SER A 153 -2.42 -36.78 -92.79
CA SER A 153 -3.10 -35.65 -92.14
C SER A 153 -3.96 -36.11 -90.96
N ALA A 154 -4.66 -37.24 -91.08
CA ALA A 154 -5.47 -37.79 -90.01
C ALA A 154 -4.62 -38.21 -88.80
N ALA A 155 -3.48 -38.87 -89.04
CA ALA A 155 -2.52 -39.21 -87.98
C ALA A 155 -2.00 -37.95 -87.27
N SER A 156 -1.60 -36.92 -88.02
CA SER A 156 -1.12 -35.67 -87.43
C SER A 156 -2.20 -34.94 -86.62
N LEU A 157 -3.47 -35.03 -87.02
CA LEU A 157 -4.57 -34.46 -86.26
C LEU A 157 -4.83 -35.24 -84.97
N GLN A 158 -4.68 -36.56 -84.98
CA GLN A 158 -4.80 -37.39 -83.79
C GLN A 158 -3.71 -37.05 -82.77
N ASP A 159 -2.45 -36.96 -83.20
CA ASP A 159 -1.32 -36.59 -82.33
C ASP A 159 -1.56 -35.22 -81.67
N LEU A 160 -2.05 -34.25 -82.44
CA LEU A 160 -2.37 -32.92 -81.93
C LEU A 160 -3.54 -32.92 -80.94
N LEU A 161 -4.50 -33.84 -81.11
CA LEU A 161 -5.63 -33.99 -80.20
C LEU A 161 -5.18 -34.60 -78.87
N ASP A 162 -4.29 -35.60 -78.93
CA ASP A 162 -3.68 -36.22 -77.74
C ASP A 162 -2.84 -35.20 -76.96
N ASP A 163 -2.05 -34.35 -77.65
CA ASP A 163 -1.28 -33.26 -77.04
C ASP A 163 -2.20 -32.24 -76.33
N ILE A 164 -3.33 -31.88 -76.95
CA ILE A 164 -4.32 -30.97 -76.37
C ILE A 164 -4.96 -31.59 -75.11
N GLU A 165 -5.28 -32.89 -75.15
CA GLU A 165 -5.83 -33.59 -73.98
C GLU A 165 -4.83 -33.64 -72.83
N SER A 166 -3.55 -33.90 -73.11
CA SER A 166 -2.49 -33.86 -72.11
C SER A 166 -2.35 -32.45 -71.51
N ALA A 167 -2.26 -31.42 -72.34
CA ALA A 167 -2.15 -30.03 -71.87
C ALA A 167 -3.36 -29.60 -71.03
N LYS A 168 -4.56 -30.08 -71.35
CA LYS A 168 -5.77 -29.85 -70.56
C LYS A 168 -5.70 -30.53 -69.19
N ALA A 169 -5.20 -31.76 -69.12
CA ALA A 169 -5.03 -32.48 -67.86
C ALA A 169 -3.99 -31.78 -66.95
N ASP A 170 -2.88 -31.33 -67.52
CA ASP A 170 -1.85 -30.55 -66.83
C ASP A 170 -2.41 -29.21 -66.31
N LEU A 171 -3.26 -28.55 -67.10
CA LEU A 171 -3.88 -27.30 -66.67
C LEU A 171 -4.85 -27.49 -65.49
N GLU A 172 -5.67 -28.54 -65.50
CA GLU A 172 -6.58 -28.81 -64.38
C GLU A 172 -5.82 -29.22 -63.11
N THR A 173 -4.76 -30.01 -63.22
CA THR A 173 -3.90 -30.32 -62.06
C THR A 173 -3.21 -29.09 -61.51
N PHE A 174 -2.68 -28.21 -62.36
CA PHE A 174 -2.10 -26.93 -61.95
C PHE A 174 -3.13 -26.03 -61.23
N LYS A 175 -4.34 -25.93 -61.77
CA LYS A 175 -5.43 -25.12 -61.21
C LYS A 175 -5.87 -25.63 -59.84
N GLU A 176 -5.99 -26.94 -59.66
CA GLU A 176 -6.33 -27.53 -58.36
C GLU A 176 -5.22 -27.33 -57.33
N ALA A 177 -3.94 -27.43 -57.73
CA ALA A 177 -2.81 -27.07 -56.86
C ALA A 177 -2.87 -25.60 -56.44
N LYS A 178 -3.12 -24.67 -57.37
CA LYS A 178 -3.22 -23.23 -57.06
C LYS A 178 -4.41 -22.88 -56.19
N ARG A 179 -5.55 -23.57 -56.33
CA ARG A 179 -6.69 -23.41 -55.42
C ARG A 179 -6.35 -23.84 -53.99
N LYS A 180 -5.64 -24.94 -53.81
CA LYS A 180 -5.20 -25.40 -52.50
C LYS A 180 -4.21 -24.42 -51.86
N GLU A 181 -3.20 -23.99 -52.61
CA GLU A 181 -2.25 -22.98 -52.15
C GLU A 181 -2.97 -21.68 -51.73
N LEU A 182 -3.94 -21.21 -52.51
CA LEU A 182 -4.69 -19.99 -52.19
C LEU A 182 -5.52 -20.16 -50.90
N SER A 183 -6.20 -21.30 -50.73
CA SER A 183 -6.96 -21.59 -49.52
C SER A 183 -6.07 -21.65 -48.28
N GLU A 184 -4.85 -22.18 -48.41
CA GLU A 184 -3.87 -22.19 -47.32
C GLU A 184 -3.40 -20.77 -46.97
N ILE A 185 -3.11 -19.94 -47.98
CA ILE A 185 -2.75 -18.53 -47.79
C ILE A 185 -3.87 -17.76 -47.07
N GLU A 186 -5.13 -17.96 -47.47
CA GLU A 186 -6.29 -17.34 -46.83
C GLU A 186 -6.43 -17.75 -45.35
N SER A 187 -6.24 -19.04 -45.06
CA SER A 187 -6.23 -19.58 -43.69
C SER A 187 -5.11 -18.96 -42.85
N LEU A 188 -3.88 -18.94 -43.38
CA LEU A 188 -2.72 -18.33 -42.71
C LEU A 188 -2.90 -16.83 -42.48
N LEU A 189 -3.51 -16.11 -43.43
CA LEU A 189 -3.82 -14.70 -43.28
C LEU A 189 -4.84 -14.46 -42.17
N ALA A 190 -5.88 -15.29 -42.08
CA ALA A 190 -6.86 -15.21 -41.01
C ALA A 190 -6.23 -15.48 -39.64
N ALA A 191 -5.40 -16.52 -39.53
CA ALA A 191 -4.64 -16.82 -38.31
C ALA A 191 -3.69 -15.68 -37.92
N SER A 192 -2.96 -15.11 -38.88
CA SER A 192 -2.06 -13.97 -38.66
C SER A 192 -2.81 -12.74 -38.12
N ARG A 193 -4.00 -12.44 -38.65
CA ARG A 193 -4.85 -11.35 -38.13
C ARG A 193 -5.32 -11.62 -36.71
N SER A 194 -5.71 -12.87 -36.40
CA SER A 194 -6.10 -13.27 -35.04
C SER A 194 -4.94 -13.09 -34.05
N HIS A 195 -3.76 -13.61 -34.38
CA HIS A 195 -2.57 -13.46 -33.54
C HIS A 195 -2.17 -12.00 -33.35
N ASN A 196 -2.31 -11.15 -34.37
CA ASN A 196 -2.04 -9.72 -34.23
C ASN A 196 -2.99 -9.06 -33.21
N ASN A 197 -4.26 -9.44 -33.20
CA ASN A 197 -5.21 -8.95 -32.20
C ASN A 197 -4.85 -9.44 -30.79
N GLU A 198 -4.50 -10.72 -30.64
CA GLU A 198 -4.03 -11.29 -29.36
C GLU A 198 -2.77 -10.56 -28.84
N ILE A 199 -1.82 -10.25 -29.73
CA ILE A 199 -0.61 -9.47 -29.39
C ILE A 199 -0.98 -8.07 -28.90
N LEU A 200 -1.93 -7.39 -29.57
CA LEU A 200 -2.39 -6.06 -29.15
C LEU A 200 -3.06 -6.09 -27.77
N GLU A 201 -3.90 -7.09 -27.50
CA GLU A 201 -4.53 -7.27 -26.19
C GLU A 201 -3.51 -7.57 -25.08
N LEU A 202 -2.53 -8.44 -25.36
CA LEU A 202 -1.43 -8.73 -24.45
C LEU A 202 -0.57 -7.49 -24.18
N HIS A 203 -0.26 -6.71 -25.22
CA HIS A 203 0.49 -5.47 -25.08
C HIS A 203 -0.26 -4.44 -24.22
N SER A 204 -1.56 -4.27 -24.46
CA SER A 204 -2.42 -3.40 -23.64
C SER A 204 -2.44 -3.84 -22.18
N SER A 205 -2.57 -5.15 -21.95
CA SER A 205 -2.58 -5.73 -20.61
C SER A 205 -1.23 -5.55 -19.90
N ALA A 206 -0.12 -5.75 -20.60
CA ALA A 206 1.23 -5.56 -20.09
C ALA A 206 1.49 -4.08 -19.74
N THR A 207 1.01 -3.15 -20.58
CA THR A 207 1.12 -1.71 -20.32
C THR A 207 0.36 -1.34 -19.04
N SER A 208 -0.89 -1.78 -18.90
CA SER A 208 -1.68 -1.53 -17.69
C SER A 208 -1.04 -2.15 -16.43
N LEU A 209 -0.49 -3.35 -16.55
CA LEU A 209 0.20 -4.00 -15.45
C LEU A 209 1.47 -3.23 -15.05
N SER A 210 2.22 -2.72 -16.03
CA SER A 210 3.40 -1.89 -15.78
C SER A 210 3.05 -0.61 -15.04
N GLU A 211 1.98 0.08 -15.44
CA GLU A 211 1.48 1.27 -14.74
C GLU A 211 1.09 0.94 -13.29
N LYS A 212 0.42 -0.20 -13.08
CA LYS A 212 0.07 -0.67 -11.75
C LYS A 212 1.30 -0.98 -10.90
N ILE A 213 2.31 -1.64 -11.47
CA ILE A 213 3.58 -1.92 -10.78
C ILE A 213 4.26 -0.62 -10.36
N ASN A 214 4.35 0.36 -11.25
CA ASN A 214 4.95 1.66 -10.94
C ASN A 214 4.19 2.37 -9.81
N SER A 215 2.85 2.38 -9.85
CA SER A 215 2.05 2.99 -8.78
C SER A 215 2.24 2.30 -7.41
N LEU A 216 2.41 0.98 -7.40
CA LEU A 216 2.70 0.22 -6.18
C LEU A 216 4.11 0.49 -5.66
N ASN A 217 5.08 0.66 -6.58
CA ASN A 217 6.44 1.02 -6.23
C ASN A 217 6.49 2.42 -5.58
N ASP A 218 5.84 3.42 -6.19
CA ASP A 218 5.76 4.78 -5.66
C ASP A 218 5.11 4.80 -4.27
N ALA A 219 3.99 4.06 -4.10
CA ALA A 219 3.33 3.93 -2.80
C ALA A 219 4.22 3.24 -1.76
N SER A 220 5.00 2.24 -2.17
CA SER A 220 5.95 1.55 -1.28
C SER A 220 7.08 2.48 -0.85
N GLU A 221 7.61 3.29 -1.76
CA GLU A 221 8.68 4.25 -1.47
C GLU A 221 8.21 5.33 -0.48
N LEU A 222 6.99 5.86 -0.66
CA LEU A 222 6.37 6.78 0.30
C LEU A 222 6.26 6.15 1.70
N LYS A 223 5.80 4.89 1.80
CA LYS A 223 5.69 4.21 3.09
C LYS A 223 7.04 3.95 3.75
N ILE A 224 8.08 3.65 2.97
CA ILE A 224 9.44 3.52 3.50
C ILE A 224 9.88 4.85 4.11
N ASN A 225 9.70 5.95 3.40
CA ASN A 225 10.05 7.29 3.90
C ASN A 225 9.26 7.66 5.16
N GLU A 226 7.95 7.44 5.19
CA GLU A 226 7.12 7.64 6.39
C GLU A 226 7.60 6.79 7.58
N THR A 227 7.96 5.52 7.32
CA THR A 227 8.46 4.61 8.35
C THR A 227 9.82 5.07 8.90
N ASP A 228 10.72 5.55 8.03
CA ASP A 228 12.02 6.07 8.43
C ASP A 228 11.88 7.34 9.29
N GLU A 229 10.98 8.25 8.95
CA GLU A 229 10.68 9.44 9.77
C GLU A 229 10.10 9.05 11.14
N LEU A 230 9.11 8.15 11.17
CA LEU A 230 8.55 7.62 12.43
C LEU A 230 9.61 6.92 13.28
N TYR A 231 10.54 6.20 12.65
CA TYR A 231 11.64 5.55 13.36
C TYR A 231 12.60 6.58 13.99
N LYS A 232 12.92 7.66 13.28
CA LYS A 232 13.72 8.77 13.83
C LYS A 232 13.02 9.46 14.99
N GLU A 233 11.74 9.78 14.86
CA GLU A 233 10.93 10.39 15.93
C GLU A 233 10.86 9.48 17.15
N SER A 234 10.58 8.19 16.96
CA SER A 234 10.53 7.21 18.05
C SER A 234 11.87 7.10 18.79
N ARG A 235 13.01 7.14 18.07
CA ARG A 235 14.34 7.17 18.69
C ARG A 235 14.58 8.45 19.50
N LEU A 236 14.12 9.60 19.02
CA LEU A 236 14.23 10.87 19.73
C LEU A 236 13.41 10.84 21.03
N GLU A 237 12.16 10.39 20.97
CA GLU A 237 11.27 10.25 22.13
C GLU A 237 11.84 9.27 23.16
N LEU A 238 12.35 8.12 22.72
CA LEU A 238 13.03 7.17 23.61
C LEU A 238 14.25 7.78 24.31
N LYS A 239 15.01 8.63 23.61
CA LYS A 239 16.13 9.36 24.20
C LYS A 239 15.64 10.36 25.25
N ASN A 240 14.60 11.14 24.95
CA ASN A 240 14.01 12.11 25.89
C ASN A 240 13.46 11.42 27.14
N VAL A 241 12.74 10.30 26.99
CA VAL A 241 12.24 9.50 28.11
C VAL A 241 13.38 8.97 28.97
N ARG A 242 14.46 8.49 28.35
CA ARG A 242 15.64 8.04 29.08
C ARG A 242 16.28 9.17 29.88
N GLU A 243 16.48 10.34 29.29
CA GLU A 243 17.03 11.52 29.97
C GLU A 243 16.13 11.97 31.14
N ALA A 244 14.81 11.97 30.94
CA ALA A 244 13.85 12.28 32.00
C ALA A 244 13.90 11.25 33.15
N LEU A 245 14.03 9.97 32.83
CA LEU A 245 14.14 8.89 33.83
C LEU A 245 15.45 9.00 34.62
N GLU A 246 16.58 9.28 33.94
CA GLU A 246 17.88 9.52 34.59
C GLU A 246 17.81 10.75 35.52
N SER A 247 17.18 11.84 35.08
CA SER A 247 16.93 13.02 35.91
C SER A 247 16.05 12.68 37.13
N GLN A 248 14.95 11.97 36.93
CA GLN A 248 14.05 11.57 38.01
C GLN A 248 14.74 10.66 39.03
N ALA A 249 15.57 9.72 38.56
CA ALA A 249 16.37 8.87 39.45
C ALA A 249 17.32 9.70 40.33
N SER A 250 17.94 10.74 39.78
CA SER A 250 18.80 11.65 40.55
C SER A 250 18.03 12.47 41.61
N VAL A 251 16.81 12.90 41.29
CA VAL A 251 15.91 13.60 42.24
C VAL A 251 15.52 12.66 43.37
N VAL A 252 15.13 11.42 43.06
CA VAL A 252 14.77 10.40 44.06
C VAL A 252 15.95 10.10 44.98
N ASP A 253 17.16 9.95 44.45
CA ASP A 253 18.37 9.75 45.27
C ASP A 253 18.62 10.93 46.22
N THR A 254 18.44 12.15 45.73
CA THR A 254 18.57 13.37 46.53
C THR A 254 17.51 13.43 47.65
N GLN A 255 16.24 13.19 47.32
CA GLN A 255 15.15 13.14 48.30
C GLN A 255 15.37 12.06 49.34
N ASN A 256 15.88 10.89 48.94
CA ASN A 256 16.19 9.81 49.87
C ASN A 256 17.31 10.21 50.85
N LYS A 257 18.36 10.88 50.37
CA LYS A 257 19.42 11.44 51.24
C LYS A 257 18.87 12.48 52.23
N GLU A 258 17.99 13.37 51.78
CA GLU A 258 17.32 14.35 52.64
C GLU A 258 16.42 13.69 53.68
N TYR A 259 15.64 12.68 53.28
CA TYR A 259 14.79 11.90 54.17
C TYR A 259 15.60 11.17 55.24
N ILE A 260 16.72 10.54 54.87
CA ILE A 260 17.64 9.90 55.83
C ILE A 260 18.18 10.93 56.82
N ASN A 261 18.57 12.13 56.36
CA ASN A 261 19.03 13.20 57.24
C ASN A 261 17.93 13.67 58.20
N LEU A 262 16.71 13.88 57.69
CA LEU A 262 15.56 14.27 58.50
C LEU A 262 15.22 13.20 59.54
N LYS A 263 15.21 11.93 59.14
CA LYS A 263 15.03 10.79 60.05
C LYS A 263 16.08 10.81 61.16
N ASN A 264 17.36 10.97 60.83
CA ASN A 264 18.43 11.05 61.83
C ASN A 264 18.25 12.25 62.78
N LYS A 265 17.80 13.41 62.29
CA LYS A 265 17.48 14.57 63.14
C LYS A 265 16.30 14.29 64.07
N PHE A 266 15.25 13.67 63.54
CA PHE A 266 14.07 13.29 64.30
C PHE A 266 14.43 12.30 65.41
N GLU A 267 15.20 11.24 65.10
CA GLU A 267 15.67 10.27 66.09
C GLU A 267 16.51 10.93 67.20
N LYS A 268 17.40 11.88 66.85
CA LYS A 268 18.14 12.67 67.85
C LYS A 268 17.21 13.49 68.74
N MET A 269 16.22 14.18 68.17
CA MET A 269 15.26 14.95 68.95
C MET A 269 14.41 14.04 69.85
N LEU A 270 13.96 12.90 69.34
CA LEU A 270 13.21 11.91 70.09
C LEU A 270 14.03 11.41 71.28
N SER A 271 15.29 11.02 71.09
CA SER A 271 16.17 10.61 72.18
C SER A 271 16.39 11.69 73.25
N LEU A 272 16.39 12.97 72.83
CA LEU A 272 16.53 14.10 73.76
C LEU A 272 15.25 14.30 74.57
N VAL A 273 14.08 14.14 73.94
CA VAL A 273 12.79 14.21 74.63
C VAL A 273 12.63 13.05 75.59
N GLU A 274 12.89 11.82 75.13
CA GLU A 274 12.85 10.60 75.96
C GLU A 274 13.80 10.71 77.17
N GLY A 275 15.01 11.24 76.98
CA GLY A 275 15.95 11.47 78.07
C GLY A 275 15.54 12.58 79.06
N LYS A 276 14.57 13.43 78.71
CA LYS A 276 14.05 14.48 79.60
C LYS A 276 12.72 14.12 80.25
N THR A 277 11.99 13.14 79.75
CA THR A 277 10.72 12.70 80.33
C THR A 277 10.87 12.29 81.79
N ASP A 278 11.93 11.54 82.14
CA ASP A 278 12.21 11.13 83.52
C ASP A 278 12.55 12.34 84.40
N TYR A 279 13.31 13.30 83.89
CA TYR A 279 13.63 14.55 84.57
C TYR A 279 12.37 15.41 84.85
N PHE A 280 11.43 15.47 83.90
CA PHE A 280 10.17 16.19 84.08
C PHE A 280 9.23 15.48 85.06
N ALA A 281 9.20 14.14 85.06
CA ALA A 281 8.43 13.36 86.03
C ALA A 281 8.92 13.60 87.46
N GLU A 282 10.24 13.52 87.68
CA GLU A 282 10.87 13.78 88.99
C GLU A 282 10.61 15.21 89.49
N ARG A 283 10.63 16.21 88.58
CA ARG A 283 10.41 17.61 88.95
C ARG A 283 8.96 17.92 89.29
N ASN A 284 8.01 17.27 88.62
CA ASN A 284 6.59 17.40 88.96
C ASN A 284 6.29 16.80 90.33
N GLU A 285 6.84 15.63 90.65
CA GLU A 285 6.69 15.01 91.98
C GLU A 285 7.30 15.90 93.09
N TYR A 286 8.45 16.52 92.82
CA TYR A 286 9.08 17.48 93.75
C TYR A 286 8.27 18.78 93.93
N LEU A 287 7.62 19.28 92.89
CA LEU A 287 6.74 20.47 92.97
C LEU A 287 5.46 20.17 93.75
N ASP A 288 4.91 18.96 93.59
CA ASP A 288 3.70 18.52 94.29
C ASP A 288 3.94 18.37 95.80
N ASP A 289 5.09 17.84 96.22
CA ASP A 289 5.49 17.75 97.65
C ASP A 289 5.71 19.13 98.29
N LEU A 290 6.24 20.11 97.54
CA LEU A 290 6.46 21.46 98.05
C LEU A 290 5.15 22.26 98.21
N ILE A 291 4.24 22.17 97.23
CA ILE A 291 2.98 22.93 97.24
C ILE A 291 2.01 22.37 98.29
N GLY A 292 1.90 21.04 98.43
CA GLY A 292 1.02 20.41 99.40
C GLY A 292 1.43 20.63 100.87
N ARG A 293 2.72 20.78 101.16
CA ARG A 293 3.24 20.83 102.54
C ARG A 293 3.41 22.24 103.12
N GLU A 294 3.72 23.27 102.31
CA GLU A 294 4.06 24.61 102.85
C GLU A 294 2.87 25.58 102.98
N VAL A 295 1.81 25.43 102.18
CA VAL A 295 0.71 26.41 102.15
C VAL A 295 -0.23 26.28 103.36
N GLY A 296 -0.55 25.05 103.79
CA GLY A 296 -1.46 24.82 104.93
C GLY A 296 -0.84 25.13 106.30
N ALA A 297 0.44 24.79 106.49
CA ALA A 297 1.12 24.94 107.78
C ALA A 297 1.53 26.41 108.09
N SER A 298 2.00 27.17 107.09
CA SER A 298 2.44 28.55 107.30
C SER A 298 1.27 29.52 107.56
N LEU A 299 0.12 29.30 106.94
CA LEU A 299 -1.10 30.08 107.15
C LEU A 299 -1.67 29.90 108.56
N PHE A 300 -1.70 28.66 109.07
CA PHE A 300 -2.16 28.36 110.42
C PHE A 300 -1.31 29.04 111.49
N GLU A 301 0.02 28.96 111.37
CA GLU A 301 0.94 29.52 112.36
C GLU A 301 0.85 31.06 112.39
N THR A 302 0.67 31.70 111.23
CA THR A 302 0.53 33.16 111.13
C THR A 302 -0.74 33.68 111.81
N PHE A 303 -1.90 33.01 111.64
CA PHE A 303 -3.14 33.42 112.30
C PHE A 303 -3.17 33.08 113.79
N LYS A 304 -2.52 31.97 114.20
CA LYS A 304 -2.35 31.61 115.60
C LYS A 304 -1.46 32.60 116.35
N GLN A 305 -0.36 33.05 115.75
CA GLN A 305 0.51 34.07 116.31
C GLN A 305 -0.25 35.39 116.52
N ARG A 306 -1.01 35.86 115.52
CA ARG A 306 -1.82 37.09 115.64
C ARG A 306 -2.93 37.00 116.69
N LYS A 307 -3.57 35.83 116.83
CA LYS A 307 -4.51 35.57 117.93
C LYS A 307 -3.84 35.65 119.30
N GLY A 308 -2.60 35.16 119.42
CA GLY A 308 -1.80 35.22 120.64
C GLY A 308 -1.42 36.65 121.04
N GLU A 309 -0.97 37.47 120.07
CA GLU A 309 -0.59 38.87 120.31
C GLU A 309 -1.76 39.71 120.83
N LEU A 310 -2.98 39.50 120.31
CA LEU A 310 -4.19 40.19 120.78
C LEU A 310 -4.64 39.76 122.18
N GLY A 311 -4.25 38.56 122.64
CA GLY A 311 -4.62 38.05 123.97
C GLY A 311 -4.08 38.91 125.11
N SER A 312 -2.87 39.48 124.95
CA SER A 312 -2.26 40.36 125.95
C SER A 312 -3.04 41.68 126.08
N SER A 313 -3.41 42.29 124.95
CA SER A 313 -4.18 43.54 124.92
C SER A 313 -5.60 43.36 125.49
N ILE A 314 -6.27 42.24 125.16
CA ILE A 314 -7.60 41.92 125.70
C ILE A 314 -7.55 41.70 127.21
N SER A 315 -6.49 41.05 127.71
CA SER A 315 -6.30 40.84 129.15
C SER A 315 -6.12 42.19 129.88
N PHE A 316 -5.38 43.13 129.28
CA PHE A 316 -5.24 44.49 129.80
C PHE A 316 -6.60 45.19 129.89
N TRP A 317 -7.40 45.19 128.82
CA TRP A 317 -8.72 45.84 128.84
C TRP A 317 -9.75 45.13 129.73
N LYS A 318 -9.68 43.81 129.84
CA LYS A 318 -10.53 43.01 130.75
C LYS A 318 -10.40 43.47 132.20
N TRP A 319 -9.18 43.81 132.63
CA TRP A 319 -8.92 44.35 133.97
C TRP A 319 -9.11 45.87 134.04
N SER A 320 -8.86 46.59 132.95
CA SER A 320 -9.02 48.05 132.91
C SER A 320 -10.49 48.49 133.07
N VAL A 321 -11.46 47.75 132.51
CA VAL A 321 -12.90 48.05 132.65
C VAL A 321 -13.38 48.07 134.11
N PRO A 322 -13.19 47.02 134.94
CA PRO A 322 -13.61 47.08 136.33
C PRO A 322 -12.81 48.10 137.16
N VAL A 323 -11.52 48.28 136.89
CA VAL A 323 -10.69 49.28 137.59
C VAL A 323 -11.19 50.70 137.31
N THR A 324 -11.44 51.03 136.04
CA THR A 324 -11.98 52.35 135.66
C THR A 324 -13.41 52.56 136.16
N ALA A 325 -14.23 51.51 136.24
CA ALA A 325 -15.54 51.57 136.86
C ALA A 325 -15.47 51.93 138.35
N ILE A 326 -14.62 51.24 139.12
CA ILE A 326 -14.42 51.54 140.54
C ILE A 326 -13.85 52.95 140.72
N ALA A 327 -12.84 53.32 139.94
CA ALA A 327 -12.26 54.66 139.99
C ALA A 327 -13.28 55.76 139.68
N THR A 328 -14.17 55.53 138.71
CA THR A 328 -15.25 56.47 138.36
C THR A 328 -16.24 56.62 139.51
N ILE A 329 -16.65 55.52 140.14
CA ILE A 329 -17.55 55.55 141.30
C ILE A 329 -16.91 56.31 142.47
N THR A 330 -15.65 56.01 142.81
CA THR A 330 -14.93 56.69 143.89
C THR A 330 -14.72 58.18 143.59
N TRP A 331 -14.43 58.54 142.33
CA TRP A 331 -14.27 59.93 141.91
C TRP A 331 -15.57 60.73 142.03
N ILE A 332 -16.69 60.13 141.62
CA ILE A 332 -18.02 60.73 141.80
C ILE A 332 -18.30 60.90 143.30
N PHE A 333 -18.00 59.90 144.13
CA PHE A 333 -18.19 60.02 145.58
C PHE A 333 -17.37 61.16 146.19
N PHE A 334 -16.10 61.32 145.82
CA PHE A 334 -15.25 62.40 146.34
C PHE A 334 -15.73 63.79 145.92
N LEU A 335 -16.22 63.94 144.69
CA LEU A 335 -16.75 65.20 144.19
C LEU A 335 -18.02 65.67 144.93
N PHE A 336 -18.86 64.74 145.39
CA PHE A 336 -20.15 65.07 145.99
C PHE A 336 -20.23 64.84 147.52
N GLY A 337 -19.27 64.14 148.14
CA GLY A 337 -19.36 63.70 149.54
C GLY A 337 -18.74 64.64 150.60
N ASN A 338 -17.92 65.63 150.22
CA ASN A 338 -17.06 66.38 151.15
C ASN A 338 -17.48 67.84 151.47
N GLY A 339 -18.73 68.23 151.20
CA GLY A 339 -19.21 69.60 151.46
C GLY A 339 -20.55 69.62 152.19
N ASP A 340 -20.72 70.53 153.15
CA ASP A 340 -21.94 70.74 153.96
C ASP A 340 -23.16 70.96 153.05
N LEU A 341 -24.05 69.96 152.98
CA LEU A 341 -25.15 69.86 152.01
C LEU A 341 -26.20 70.97 152.16
N ALA A 342 -26.22 71.70 153.30
CA ALA A 342 -27.23 72.71 153.59
C ALA A 342 -27.02 74.04 152.84
N ASN A 343 -25.84 74.31 152.29
CA ASN A 343 -25.51 75.56 151.59
C ASN A 343 -25.00 75.35 150.15
N LEU A 344 -25.41 74.27 149.49
CA LEU A 344 -25.01 73.98 148.11
C LEU A 344 -25.73 74.91 147.11
N GLN A 345 -25.01 75.93 146.66
CA GLN A 345 -25.39 76.74 145.50
C GLN A 345 -25.40 75.86 144.23
N TRP A 346 -26.40 76.02 143.36
CA TRP A 346 -26.58 75.25 142.10
C TRP A 346 -25.33 75.18 141.23
N GLN A 347 -24.50 76.23 141.29
CA GLN A 347 -23.22 76.33 140.62
C GLN A 347 -22.26 75.17 140.97
N VAL A 348 -22.26 74.69 142.22
CA VAL A 348 -21.36 73.62 142.68
C VAL A 348 -21.75 72.27 142.07
N ILE A 349 -23.06 71.97 141.99
CA ILE A 349 -23.55 70.72 141.39
C ILE A 349 -23.18 70.67 139.90
N PHE A 350 -23.42 71.76 139.16
CA PHE A 350 -23.12 71.81 137.74
C PHE A 350 -21.62 71.64 137.44
N ILE A 351 -20.75 72.33 138.20
CA ILE A 351 -19.29 72.21 138.06
C ILE A 351 -18.82 70.79 138.38
N ASN A 352 -19.35 70.17 139.43
CA ASN A 352 -18.96 68.80 139.81
C ASN A 352 -19.47 67.75 138.80
N SER A 353 -20.66 67.91 138.23
CA SER A 353 -21.14 67.05 137.13
C SER A 353 -20.27 67.16 135.88
N LEU A 354 -19.84 68.38 135.52
CA LEU A 354 -18.94 68.57 134.39
C LEU A 354 -17.56 67.93 134.64
N LYS A 355 -17.06 67.99 135.88
CA LYS A 355 -15.82 67.33 136.31
C LYS A 355 -15.91 65.79 136.35
N ALA A 356 -17.12 65.22 136.40
CA ALA A 356 -17.33 63.77 136.37
C ALA A 356 -17.34 63.19 134.94
N LEU A 357 -17.63 64.00 133.92
CA LEU A 357 -17.70 63.55 132.52
C LEU A 357 -16.41 62.88 132.00
N PRO A 358 -15.18 63.39 132.29
CA PRO A 358 -13.96 62.72 131.85
C PRO A 358 -13.81 61.29 132.39
N ALA A 359 -14.23 61.04 133.64
CA ALA A 359 -14.17 59.71 134.25
C ALA A 359 -15.16 58.74 133.58
N ILE A 360 -16.38 59.20 133.33
CA ILE A 360 -17.41 58.42 132.60
C ILE A 360 -16.96 58.15 131.16
N GLY A 361 -16.34 59.14 130.51
CA GLY A 361 -15.78 59.00 129.16
C GLY A 361 -14.68 57.94 129.09
N LEU A 362 -13.77 57.92 130.06
CA LEU A 362 -12.72 56.90 130.16
C LEU A 362 -13.29 55.49 130.36
N LEU A 363 -14.34 55.34 131.17
CA LEU A 363 -15.03 54.07 131.38
C LEU A 363 -15.65 53.57 130.06
N LEU A 364 -16.42 54.41 129.38
CA LEU A 364 -17.05 54.03 128.10
C LEU A 364 -16.01 53.71 127.02
N PHE A 365 -14.90 54.45 127.01
CA PHE A 365 -13.78 54.16 126.12
C PHE A 365 -13.15 52.80 126.41
N ALA A 366 -12.89 52.47 127.67
CA ALA A 366 -12.32 51.19 128.07
C ALA A 366 -13.24 50.01 127.68
N ILE A 367 -14.56 50.16 127.87
CA ILE A 367 -15.54 49.16 127.42
C ILE A 367 -15.48 48.98 125.90
N SER A 368 -15.46 50.09 125.14
CA SER A 368 -15.44 50.03 123.68
C SER A 368 -14.19 49.35 123.12
N GLN A 369 -13.01 49.61 123.70
CA GLN A 369 -11.77 48.97 123.28
C GLN A 369 -11.78 47.46 123.60
N TYR A 370 -12.28 47.08 124.78
CA TYR A 370 -12.42 45.67 125.13
C TYR A 370 -13.29 44.90 124.13
N THR A 371 -14.47 45.44 123.78
CA THR A 371 -15.37 44.80 122.80
C THR A 371 -14.74 44.70 121.41
N LYS A 372 -14.03 45.75 120.98
CA LYS A 372 -13.37 45.76 119.66
C LYS A 372 -12.30 44.68 119.56
N GLU A 373 -11.43 44.58 120.57
CA GLU A 373 -10.36 43.59 120.56
C GLU A 373 -10.88 42.15 120.71
N ARG A 374 -11.91 41.94 121.52
CA ARG A 374 -12.59 40.63 121.67
C ARG A 374 -13.11 40.11 120.34
N ASN A 375 -13.78 40.95 119.55
CA ASN A 375 -14.30 40.57 118.23
C ASN A 375 -13.18 40.16 117.28
N PHE A 376 -12.04 40.87 117.28
CA PHE A 376 -10.89 40.48 116.46
C PHE A 376 -10.32 39.12 116.88
N GLN A 377 -10.24 38.83 118.17
CA GLN A 377 -9.76 37.53 118.66
C GLN A 377 -10.65 36.38 118.19
N GLU A 378 -11.97 36.55 118.23
CA GLU A 378 -12.93 35.54 117.79
C GLU A 378 -12.85 35.30 116.28
N GLU A 379 -12.69 36.36 115.49
CA GLU A 379 -12.57 36.26 114.03
C GLU A 379 -11.23 35.61 113.60
N TYR A 380 -10.11 35.97 114.23
CA TYR A 380 -8.83 35.29 113.98
C TYR A 380 -8.84 33.82 114.44
N ALA A 381 -9.56 33.50 115.51
CA ALA A 381 -9.75 32.12 115.94
C ALA A 381 -10.55 31.30 114.91
N PHE A 382 -11.60 31.88 114.34
CA PHE A 382 -12.37 31.26 113.27
C PHE A 382 -11.50 31.04 112.02
N LYS A 383 -10.76 32.06 111.58
CA LYS A 383 -9.86 31.94 110.42
C LYS A 383 -8.78 30.88 110.61
N SER A 384 -8.20 30.77 111.80
CA SER A 384 -7.22 29.73 112.14
C SER A 384 -7.83 28.33 112.11
N ALA A 385 -9.06 28.15 112.61
CA ALA A 385 -9.74 26.86 112.57
C ALA A 385 -10.10 26.44 111.13
N VAL A 386 -10.62 27.37 110.33
CA VAL A 386 -10.97 27.12 108.92
C VAL A 386 -9.74 26.71 108.11
N ALA A 387 -8.61 27.42 108.28
CA ALA A 387 -7.35 27.11 107.61
C ALA A 387 -6.86 25.67 107.88
N LEU A 388 -7.06 25.16 109.11
CA LEU A 388 -6.69 23.79 109.47
C LEU A 388 -7.60 22.74 108.81
N THR A 389 -8.90 23.06 108.65
CA THR A 389 -9.88 22.11 108.08
C THR A 389 -9.89 22.05 106.56
N ILE A 390 -9.46 23.11 105.86
CA ILE A 390 -9.47 23.15 104.38
C ILE A 390 -8.63 22.02 103.78
N ASN A 391 -7.46 21.71 104.36
CA ASN A 391 -6.59 20.65 103.84
C ASN A 391 -7.25 19.26 103.98
N SER A 392 -7.88 19.00 105.13
CA SER A 392 -8.60 17.74 105.36
C SER A 392 -9.81 17.55 104.46
N TYR A 393 -10.49 18.62 104.05
CA TYR A 393 -11.57 18.56 103.05
C TYR A 393 -11.04 18.42 101.62
N ALA A 394 -9.92 19.07 101.30
CA ALA A 394 -9.26 18.95 100.00
C ALA A 394 -8.77 17.52 99.72
N ASP A 395 -8.27 16.81 100.75
CA ASP A 395 -7.81 15.42 100.64
C ASP A 395 -8.93 14.39 100.44
N GLN A 396 -10.19 14.74 100.66
CA GLN A 396 -11.35 13.86 100.43
C GLN A 396 -11.93 13.98 99.01
N LEU A 397 -11.45 14.91 98.19
CA LEU A 397 -11.94 15.13 96.83
C LEU A 397 -11.21 14.22 95.83
N VAL A 398 -11.98 13.58 94.95
CA VAL A 398 -11.44 12.76 93.85
C VAL A 398 -11.26 13.67 92.63
N GLY A 399 -10.00 14.02 92.33
CA GLY A 399 -9.58 14.79 91.16
C GLY A 399 -8.80 16.07 91.52
N GLU A 400 -7.59 16.24 90.96
CA GLU A 400 -6.68 17.36 91.22
C GLU A 400 -7.31 18.73 90.90
N ASP A 401 -8.02 18.86 89.78
CA ASP A 401 -8.65 20.14 89.38
C ASP A 401 -9.67 20.66 90.42
N ASN A 402 -10.40 19.76 91.06
CA ASN A 402 -11.40 20.13 92.08
C ASN A 402 -10.73 20.44 93.43
N LYS A 403 -9.61 19.80 93.72
CA LYS A 403 -8.79 20.04 94.92
C LYS A 403 -8.19 21.45 94.88
N ASP A 404 -7.56 21.82 93.77
CA ASP A 404 -6.91 23.12 93.60
C ASP A 404 -7.91 24.27 93.60
N LYS A 405 -9.08 24.07 92.99
CA LYS A 405 -10.14 25.08 92.99
C LYS A 405 -10.67 25.35 94.39
N LEU A 406 -10.91 24.31 95.20
CA LEU A 406 -11.38 24.46 96.58
C LEU A 406 -10.32 25.13 97.47
N ILE A 407 -9.05 24.76 97.32
CA ILE A 407 -7.95 25.39 98.05
C ILE A 407 -7.86 26.89 97.68
N MET A 408 -7.87 27.22 96.39
CA MET A 408 -7.75 28.60 95.91
C MET A 408 -8.89 29.50 96.40
N GLU A 409 -10.14 29.03 96.30
CA GLU A 409 -11.31 29.80 96.68
C GLU A 409 -11.36 30.02 98.20
N SER A 410 -11.05 28.99 98.99
CA SER A 410 -11.02 29.05 100.44
C SER A 410 -9.90 29.95 100.98
N VAL A 411 -8.72 29.92 100.35
CA VAL A 411 -7.62 30.84 100.68
C VAL A 411 -8.02 32.27 100.37
N SER A 412 -8.66 32.54 99.23
CA SER A 412 -9.11 33.89 98.85
C SER A 412 -10.08 34.51 99.87
N GLU A 413 -10.93 33.70 100.50
CA GLU A 413 -11.93 34.16 101.46
C GLU A 413 -11.31 34.45 102.84
N ILE A 414 -10.33 33.64 103.26
CA ILE A 414 -9.55 33.87 104.48
C ILE A 414 -8.82 35.23 104.43
N TYR A 415 -8.35 35.64 103.25
CA TYR A 415 -7.61 36.89 103.04
C TYR A 415 -8.46 38.17 102.93
N LYS A 416 -9.81 38.10 102.95
CA LYS A 416 -10.66 39.31 102.95
C LYS A 416 -10.56 40.07 104.29
N THR A 417 -10.36 41.39 104.19
CA THR A 417 -9.91 42.32 105.26
C THR A 417 -10.97 42.61 106.35
N PRO A 418 -10.59 42.89 107.62
CA PRO A 418 -11.50 42.88 108.79
C PRO A 418 -12.45 44.09 108.97
N ILE A 419 -12.63 44.98 108.00
CA ILE A 419 -13.30 46.29 108.24
C ILE A 419 -14.16 46.78 107.06
N SER A 420 -15.06 45.97 106.51
CA SER A 420 -15.96 46.41 105.42
C SER A 420 -17.43 45.96 105.52
N LYS A 421 -17.95 45.74 106.73
CA LYS A 421 -19.40 45.60 106.96
C LYS A 421 -19.92 46.46 108.12
N LYS A 422 -19.76 47.76 107.96
CA LYS A 422 -20.63 48.79 108.55
C LYS A 422 -20.60 49.95 107.56
N TYR A 423 -21.76 50.39 107.07
CA TYR A 423 -21.98 51.33 105.96
C TYR A 423 -22.08 50.71 104.55
N SER A 424 -23.13 49.93 104.25
CA SER A 424 -23.76 49.81 102.91
C SER A 424 -25.02 48.94 102.94
N LYS A 425 -26.14 49.48 103.42
CA LYS A 425 -27.52 49.23 102.91
C LYS A 425 -28.55 49.91 103.82
N ASP A 426 -28.60 51.24 103.73
CA ASP A 426 -29.71 52.06 104.24
C ASP A 426 -30.31 52.92 103.11
N LYS A 427 -30.22 52.42 101.88
CA LYS A 427 -30.77 53.01 100.66
C LYS A 427 -31.26 51.89 99.75
N GLU A 428 -32.40 51.27 100.08
CA GLU A 428 -33.18 50.49 99.10
C GLU A 428 -34.63 50.15 99.53
N THR A 429 -35.11 50.57 100.71
CA THR A 429 -36.46 50.21 101.20
C THR A 429 -37.35 51.39 101.62
N LYS A 430 -37.19 52.57 100.99
CA LYS A 430 -38.15 53.70 101.12
C LYS A 430 -38.44 54.45 99.81
N SER A 431 -38.49 53.76 98.66
CA SER A 431 -39.02 54.34 97.40
C SER A 431 -40.10 53.52 96.71
N LEU A 432 -40.90 52.75 97.46
CA LEU A 432 -42.09 52.06 96.92
C LEU A 432 -43.42 52.51 97.54
N VAL A 433 -43.47 53.69 98.15
CA VAL A 433 -44.75 54.34 98.50
C VAL A 433 -44.61 55.84 98.21
N GLY A 434 -45.24 56.32 97.13
CA GLY A 434 -45.38 57.76 96.85
C GLY A 434 -44.95 58.24 95.46
N ALA A 435 -45.29 57.52 94.40
CA ALA A 435 -45.38 58.08 93.05
C ALA A 435 -46.52 57.41 92.27
N ALA A 436 -47.73 57.43 92.84
CA ALA A 436 -48.97 57.27 92.10
C ALA A 436 -50.08 57.99 92.87
N LYS A 437 -50.85 58.81 92.13
CA LYS A 437 -52.19 59.27 92.51
C LYS A 437 -53.09 58.09 92.85
#